data_AF-A0A9D5WAD0-F1
#
_entry.id   AF-A0A9D5WAD0-F1
#
_cell.length_a   1.000
_cell.length_b   1.000
_cell.length_c   1.000
_cell.angle_alpha   90.00
_cell.angle_beta   90.00
_cell.angle_gamma   90.00
#
_symmetry.space_group_name_H-M   'P 1'
#
loop_
_entity.id
_entity.type
_entity.pdbx_description
1 polymer ?
#
loop_
_entity_poly.entity_id
_entity_poly.type
_entity_poly.pdbx_seq_one_letter_code
_entity_poly.pdbx_strand_id
1 'polypeptide(L)'
;MTRIHAIRPPKLRMVTPAIFTGQVHNGADYVILDDHEALERKYGQELDEFWRGSFGHGIPTLTEAEGGNLLRQSSFDVIRTRLAKAADEARGRGFPAVEIKRSEAGQYRLKKGRE
;
A
#
# COMPACT_ATOMS: atom_id res chain seq x y z
N MET A 1 21.86 -26.28 18.84
CA MET A 1 21.50 -26.42 17.40
C MET A 1 20.10 -25.86 17.22
N THR A 2 19.97 -24.62 16.74
CA THR A 2 18.69 -23.91 16.73
C THR A 2 18.04 -24.02 15.36
N ARG A 3 16.86 -24.66 15.33
CA ARG A 3 16.06 -24.89 14.12
C ARG A 3 15.31 -23.60 13.77
N ILE A 4 15.78 -22.88 12.75
CA ILE A 4 15.08 -21.71 12.21
C ILE A 4 13.79 -22.21 11.56
N HIS A 5 12.64 -21.82 12.11
CA HIS A 5 11.35 -22.06 11.49
C HIS A 5 11.22 -21.09 10.31
N ALA A 6 11.24 -21.61 9.09
CA ALA A 6 10.90 -20.84 7.91
C ALA A 6 9.41 -20.45 8.01
N ILE A 7 9.14 -19.19 8.37
CA ILE A 7 7.84 -18.58 8.17
C ILE A 7 7.61 -18.65 6.66
N ARG A 8 6.65 -19.48 6.24
CA ARG A 8 6.29 -19.62 4.83
C ARG A 8 5.82 -18.24 4.36
N PRO A 9 6.55 -17.52 3.48
CA PRO A 9 6.06 -16.22 3.02
C PRO A 9 4.71 -16.43 2.33
N PRO A 10 3.77 -15.47 2.44
CA PRO A 10 2.58 -15.52 1.61
C PRO A 10 3.04 -15.67 0.15
N LYS A 11 2.36 -16.53 -0.62
CA LYS A 11 2.63 -16.70 -2.04
C LYS A 11 2.30 -15.38 -2.75
N LEU A 12 3.25 -14.45 -2.76
CA LEU A 12 3.25 -13.27 -3.61
C LEU A 12 3.40 -13.80 -5.04
N ARG A 13 2.27 -14.01 -5.71
CA ARG A 13 2.25 -14.05 -7.17
C ARG A 13 2.34 -12.60 -7.60
N MET A 14 3.41 -12.22 -8.29
CA MET A 14 3.42 -10.98 -9.06
C MET A 14 2.16 -10.98 -9.94
N VAL A 15 1.20 -10.10 -9.64
CA VAL A 15 -0.06 -10.01 -10.38
C VAL A 15 0.19 -9.46 -11.79
N THR A 16 1.24 -8.66 -11.94
CA THR A 16 1.75 -8.14 -13.20
C THR A 16 3.18 -8.62 -13.44
N PRO A 17 3.53 -9.09 -14.66
CA PRO A 17 4.89 -9.46 -14.96
C PRO A 17 5.80 -8.23 -14.82
N ALA A 18 6.96 -8.42 -14.19
CA ALA A 18 8.00 -7.40 -14.18
C ALA A 18 8.42 -7.08 -15.62
N ILE A 19 8.21 -5.84 -16.06
CA ILE A 19 8.65 -5.36 -17.38
C ILE A 19 10.01 -4.66 -17.19
N PHE A 20 11.04 -5.18 -17.82
CA PHE A 20 12.36 -4.55 -17.89
C PHE A 20 12.46 -3.77 -19.20
N THR A 21 12.67 -2.46 -19.13
CA THR A 21 12.74 -1.57 -20.30
C THR A 21 14.18 -1.26 -20.74
N GLY A 22 15.16 -2.07 -20.34
CA GLY A 22 16.58 -1.88 -20.66
C GLY A 22 17.36 -3.19 -20.80
N GLN A 23 18.69 -3.08 -21.00
CA GLN A 23 19.57 -4.25 -21.05
C GLN A 23 19.57 -4.98 -19.71
N VAL A 24 19.18 -6.26 -19.75
CA VAL A 24 19.27 -7.15 -18.59
C VAL A 24 20.67 -7.77 -18.59
N HIS A 25 21.40 -7.57 -17.50
CA HIS A 25 22.75 -8.08 -17.29
C HIS A 25 22.67 -9.40 -16.53
N ASN A 26 23.27 -10.44 -17.12
CA ASN A 26 23.36 -11.74 -16.48
C ASN A 26 24.19 -11.65 -15.20
N GLY A 27 23.66 -12.20 -14.09
CA GLY A 27 24.33 -12.17 -12.78
C GLY A 27 24.19 -10.87 -11.99
N ALA A 28 23.39 -9.91 -12.45
CA ALA A 28 23.09 -8.71 -11.68
C ALA A 28 21.92 -8.91 -10.70
N ASP A 29 22.02 -8.32 -9.51
CA ASP A 29 20.94 -8.27 -8.54
C ASP A 29 19.95 -7.15 -8.92
N TYR A 30 18.70 -7.53 -9.15
CA TYR A 30 17.60 -6.60 -9.44
C TYR A 30 16.67 -6.49 -8.22
N VAL A 31 16.51 -5.29 -7.70
CA VAL A 31 15.55 -5.02 -6.61
C VAL A 31 14.17 -4.81 -7.25
N ILE A 32 13.19 -5.59 -6.81
CA ILE A 32 11.79 -5.29 -7.10
C ILE A 32 11.46 -4.08 -6.24
N LEU A 33 11.22 -2.93 -6.88
CA LEU A 33 10.73 -1.75 -6.17
C LEU A 33 9.33 -2.07 -5.66
N ASP A 34 9.16 -1.98 -4.35
CA ASP A 34 7.86 -2.06 -3.73
C ASP A 34 7.06 -0.79 -4.08
N ASP A 35 5.77 -0.94 -4.36
CA ASP A 35 4.89 0.17 -4.73
C ASP A 35 4.87 1.25 -3.65
N HIS A 36 5.03 0.91 -2.36
CA HIS A 36 5.06 1.92 -1.30
C HIS A 36 6.30 2.82 -1.39
N GLU A 37 7.49 2.27 -1.67
CA GLU A 37 8.71 3.07 -1.86
C GLU A 37 8.58 3.95 -3.10
N ALA A 38 8.00 3.42 -4.17
CA ALA A 38 7.77 4.18 -5.39
C ALA A 38 6.78 5.34 -5.16
N LEU A 39 5.74 5.11 -4.36
CA LEU A 39 4.76 6.15 -3.98
C LEU A 39 5.38 7.22 -3.10
N GLU A 40 6.18 6.84 -2.10
CA GLU A 40 6.89 7.78 -1.22
C GLU A 40 7.86 8.64 -2.02
N ARG A 41 8.64 8.05 -2.94
CA ARG A 41 9.55 8.81 -3.81
C ARG A 41 8.82 9.80 -4.72
N LYS A 42 7.61 9.46 -5.16
CA LYS A 42 6.86 10.25 -6.14
C LYS A 42 6.04 11.37 -5.51
N TYR A 43 5.39 11.09 -4.37
CA TYR A 43 4.41 11.98 -3.75
C TYR A 43 4.80 12.43 -2.35
N GLY A 44 5.89 11.89 -1.78
CA GLY A 44 6.34 12.20 -0.44
C GLY A 44 5.39 11.69 0.64
N GLN A 45 5.60 12.20 1.85
CA GLN A 45 4.82 11.82 3.04
C GLN A 45 3.37 12.30 2.99
N GLU A 46 3.07 13.34 2.19
CA GLU A 46 1.74 13.94 2.08
C GLU A 46 0.67 12.93 1.66
N LEU A 47 1.03 11.99 0.76
CA LEU A 47 0.11 10.94 0.34
C LEU A 47 -0.24 10.00 1.51
N ASP A 48 0.73 9.60 2.32
CA ASP A 48 0.49 8.69 3.46
C ASP A 48 -0.35 9.36 4.54
N GLU A 49 -0.09 10.63 4.85
CA GLU A 49 -0.87 11.40 5.81
C GLU A 49 -2.33 11.55 5.36
N PHE A 50 -2.54 11.92 4.10
CA PHE A 50 -3.88 12.01 3.53
C PHE A 50 -4.60 10.66 3.52
N TRP A 51 -3.88 9.57 3.19
CA TRP A 51 -4.46 8.23 3.13
C TRP A 51 -4.91 7.77 4.52
N ARG A 52 -4.07 7.98 5.53
CA ARG A 52 -4.40 7.68 6.94
C ARG A 52 -5.60 8.49 7.42
N GLY A 53 -5.66 9.78 7.08
CA GLY A 53 -6.78 10.64 7.44
C GLY A 53 -8.09 10.21 6.76
N SER A 54 -8.01 9.70 5.53
CA SER A 54 -9.19 9.34 4.73
C SER A 54 -9.71 7.93 4.99
N PHE A 55 -8.81 6.96 5.21
CA PHE A 55 -9.14 5.53 5.25
C PHE A 55 -8.75 4.83 6.57
N GLY A 56 -8.06 5.52 7.49
CA GLY A 56 -7.67 4.97 8.79
C GLY A 56 -6.45 4.04 8.76
N HIS A 57 -5.83 3.84 7.59
CA HIS A 57 -4.60 3.06 7.42
C HIS A 57 -3.64 3.76 6.44
N GLY A 58 -2.36 3.39 6.48
CA GLY A 58 -1.32 3.99 5.63
C GLY A 58 -1.14 3.31 4.28
N ILE A 59 -0.27 3.88 3.46
CA ILE A 59 0.16 3.38 2.15
C ILE A 59 0.81 1.98 2.22
N PRO A 60 1.56 1.59 3.28
CA PRO A 60 2.14 0.24 3.36
C PRO A 60 1.13 -0.91 3.38
N THR A 61 -0.17 -0.63 3.55
CA THR A 61 -1.22 -1.66 3.52
C THR A 61 -1.99 -1.69 2.21
N LEU A 62 -1.59 -0.91 1.21
CA LEU A 62 -2.20 -0.97 -0.12
C LEU A 62 -1.92 -2.32 -0.79
N THR A 63 -2.90 -2.79 -1.55
CA THR A 63 -2.67 -3.87 -2.51
C THR A 63 -1.83 -3.36 -3.69
N GLU A 64 -1.11 -4.26 -4.38
CA GLU A 64 -0.36 -3.94 -5.60
C GLU A 64 -1.23 -3.21 -6.65
N ALA A 65 -2.50 -3.61 -6.77
CA ALA A 65 -3.42 -3.00 -7.72
C ALA A 65 -3.74 -1.54 -7.37
N GLU A 66 -3.91 -1.23 -6.09
CA GLU A 66 -4.16 0.12 -5.59
C GLU A 66 -2.90 0.98 -5.72
N GLY A 67 -1.75 0.46 -5.26
CA GLY A 67 -0.45 1.14 -5.36
C GLY A 67 -0.11 1.49 -6.80
N GLY A 68 -0.18 0.51 -7.70
CA GLY A 68 -0.03 0.72 -9.14
C GLY A 68 -1.03 1.73 -9.73
N ASN A 69 -2.26 1.81 -9.23
CA ASN A 69 -3.23 2.80 -9.69
C ASN A 69 -2.87 4.24 -9.29
N LEU A 70 -2.35 4.42 -8.08
CA LEU A 70 -1.84 5.70 -7.60
C LEU A 70 -0.57 6.12 -8.35
N LEU A 71 0.34 5.18 -8.64
CA LEU A 71 1.57 5.45 -9.40
C LEU A 71 1.31 5.92 -10.84
N ARG A 72 0.18 5.52 -11.45
CA ARG A 72 -0.20 5.96 -12.80
C ARG A 72 -0.67 7.43 -12.87
N GLN A 73 -1.01 8.05 -11.75
CA GLN A 73 -1.47 9.45 -11.77
C GLN A 73 -0.30 10.42 -11.99
N SER A 74 -0.54 11.58 -12.58
CA SER A 74 0.51 12.55 -12.86
C SER A 74 0.95 13.35 -11.63
N SER A 75 0.08 13.54 -10.63
CA SER A 75 0.38 14.26 -9.39
C SER A 75 -0.53 13.81 -8.25
N PHE A 76 -0.14 14.18 -7.02
CA PHE A 76 -0.97 13.98 -5.83
C PHE A 76 -2.31 14.73 -5.91
N ASP A 77 -2.35 15.93 -6.49
CA ASP A 77 -3.58 16.69 -6.70
C ASP A 77 -4.60 15.98 -7.58
N VAL A 78 -4.15 15.26 -8.60
CA VAL A 78 -5.02 14.44 -9.44
C VAL A 78 -5.66 13.33 -8.62
N ILE A 79 -4.90 12.70 -7.71
CA ILE A 79 -5.44 11.68 -6.79
C ILE A 79 -6.52 12.29 -5.90
N ARG A 80 -6.22 13.43 -5.25
CA ARG A 80 -7.19 14.13 -4.37
C ARG A 80 -8.47 14.50 -5.11
N THR A 81 -8.34 15.08 -6.30
CA THR A 81 -9.48 15.49 -7.13
C THR A 81 -10.36 14.30 -7.52
N ARG A 82 -9.74 13.17 -7.91
CA ARG A 82 -10.50 11.96 -8.28
C ARG A 82 -11.24 11.34 -7.10
N LEU A 83 -10.61 11.31 -5.92
CA LEU A 83 -11.24 10.80 -4.71
C LEU A 83 -12.39 11.70 -4.24
N ALA A 84 -12.22 13.02 -4.29
CA ALA A 84 -13.29 13.97 -3.99
C ALA A 84 -14.50 13.76 -4.92
N LYS A 85 -14.25 13.67 -6.23
CA LYS A 85 -15.30 13.39 -7.21
C LYS A 85 -16.01 12.05 -6.93
N ALA A 86 -15.26 10.99 -6.66
CA ALA A 86 -15.84 9.68 -6.35
C ALA A 86 -16.68 9.70 -5.06
N ALA A 87 -16.24 10.46 -4.05
CA ALA A 87 -17.00 10.65 -2.82
C ALA A 87 -18.32 11.40 -3.06
N ASP A 88 -18.32 12.44 -3.88
CA ASP A 88 -19.53 13.18 -4.25
C ASP A 88 -20.51 12.30 -5.06
N GLU A 89 -20.00 11.52 -6.01
CA GLU A 89 -20.79 10.54 -6.75
C GLU A 89 -21.40 9.47 -5.83
N ALA A 90 -20.65 8.98 -4.84
CA ALA A 90 -21.13 8.01 -3.86
C ALA A 90 -22.26 8.59 -2.99
N ARG A 91 -22.09 9.83 -2.50
CA ARG A 91 -23.13 10.56 -1.75
C ARG A 91 -24.39 10.76 -2.58
N GLY A 92 -24.25 11.15 -3.85
CA GLY A 92 -25.37 11.30 -4.77
C GLY A 92 -26.15 10.00 -5.01
N ARG A 93 -25.51 8.85 -4.81
CA ARG A 93 -26.14 7.52 -4.86
C ARG A 93 -26.69 7.03 -3.52
N GLY A 94 -26.61 7.86 -2.47
CA GLY A 94 -27.09 7.52 -1.13
C GLY A 94 -26.12 6.71 -0.28
N PHE A 95 -24.85 6.59 -0.66
CA PHE A 95 -23.82 6.02 0.21
C PHE A 95 -23.27 7.10 1.16
N PRO A 96 -23.58 7.04 2.46
CA PRO A 96 -23.06 8.02 3.40
C PRO A 96 -21.55 7.88 3.57
N ALA A 97 -20.88 8.97 3.93
CA ALA A 97 -19.48 8.89 4.36
C ALA A 97 -19.42 8.01 5.61
N VAL A 98 -18.68 6.90 5.54
CA VAL A 98 -18.47 6.02 6.69
C VAL A 98 -17.47 6.72 7.61
N GLU A 99 -17.91 7.10 8.80
CA GLU A 99 -17.02 7.57 9.86
C GLU A 99 -16.27 6.35 10.41
N ILE A 100 -15.05 6.11 9.93
CA ILE A 100 -14.20 5.04 10.45
C ILE A 100 -13.71 5.48 11.84
N LYS A 101 -14.45 5.08 12.87
CA LYS A 101 -13.98 5.19 14.26
C LYS A 101 -12.70 4.39 14.37
N ARG A 102 -11.58 5.05 14.70
CA ARG A 102 -10.30 4.42 15.08
C ARG A 102 -10.60 3.30 16.09
N SER A 103 -10.56 2.05 15.66
CA SER A 103 -10.44 0.95 16.61
C SER A 103 -8.96 0.85 16.99
N GLU A 104 -8.68 0.78 18.28
CA GLU A 104 -7.36 0.50 18.82
C GLU A 104 -6.93 -0.94 18.44
N ALA A 105 -6.57 -1.16 17.18
CA ALA A 105 -6.11 -2.46 16.70
C ALA A 105 -4.68 -2.31 16.20
N GLY A 106 -3.72 -2.74 17.01
CA GLY A 106 -2.34 -2.91 16.54
C GLY A 106 -1.22 -3.05 17.56
N GLN A 107 -1.48 -3.04 18.88
CA GLN A 107 -0.43 -3.45 19.83
C GLN A 107 -0.41 -4.99 19.89
N TYR A 108 0.33 -5.62 18.97
CA TYR A 108 0.65 -7.04 19.06
C TYR A 108 1.54 -7.27 20.29
N ARG A 109 0.92 -7.44 21.46
CA ARG A 109 1.61 -7.85 22.68
C ARG A 109 1.90 -9.34 22.58
N LEU A 110 3.13 -9.68 22.18
CA LEU A 110 3.68 -11.04 22.33
C LEU A 110 3.47 -11.49 23.77
N LYS A 111 2.56 -12.45 23.98
CA LYS A 111 2.42 -13.08 25.29
C LYS A 111 3.67 -13.91 25.54
N LYS A 112 4.50 -13.46 26.48
CA LYS A 112 5.61 -14.23 27.02
C LYS A 112 5.02 -15.54 27.56
N GLY A 113 5.39 -16.67 26.93
CA GLY A 113 5.03 -18.00 27.40
C GLY A 113 5.49 -18.17 28.85
N ARG A 114 4.62 -18.71 29.70
CA ARG A 114 5.02 -19.18 31.02
C ARG A 114 5.83 -20.46 30.84
N GLU A 115 6.92 -20.53 31.60
CA GLU A 115 7.82 -21.69 31.78
C GLU A 115 7.07 -22.95 32.21
#